data_AF-A0A9X1T3H0-F1
#
_entry.id   AF-A0A9X1T3H0-F1
#
_cell.length_a   1.000
_cell.length_b   1.000
_cell.length_c   1.000
_cell.angle_alpha   90.00
_cell.angle_beta   90.00
_cell.angle_gamma   90.00
#
_symmetry.space_group_name_H-M   'P 1'
#
loop_
_entity.id
_entity.type
_entity.pdbx_description
1 polymer ?
#
loop_
_entity_poly.entity_id
_entity_poly.type
_entity_poly.pdbx_seq_one_letter_code
_entity_poly.pdbx_strand_id
1 'polypeptide(L)'
;MGTVLRFLFVVPLAYVAACLTAAFAMLWPFVEVGRSSALDPVFIGEAAFYFGAQTIQIGAVAFVPWLCFMLATEAFGLSALLLHMVAGLLGGIAVLMTAYGSNVPHMSVQTAILVASLTFSLVYWILAGHGAGRWRNGLSGPSRKAAERRPAPSAETRQSDLGH
;
A
#
# COMPACT_ATOMS: atom_id res chain seq x y z
N MET A 1 16.11 -13.82 -2.85
CA MET A 1 15.67 -14.00 -1.44
C MET A 1 14.84 -12.84 -0.90
N GLY A 2 15.23 -11.57 -1.12
CA GLY A 2 14.47 -10.42 -0.60
C GLY A 2 12.98 -10.36 -0.97
N THR A 3 12.60 -10.82 -2.17
CA THR A 3 11.20 -10.83 -2.61
C THR A 3 10.31 -11.76 -1.79
N VAL A 4 10.77 -12.99 -1.51
CA VAL A 4 10.00 -13.99 -0.74
C VAL A 4 9.82 -13.52 0.70
N LEU A 5 10.87 -13.02 1.35
CA LEU A 5 10.78 -12.45 2.70
C LEU A 5 9.85 -11.23 2.76
N ARG A 6 9.82 -10.39 1.72
CA ARG A 6 8.88 -9.28 1.62
C ARG A 6 7.44 -9.77 1.59
N PHE A 7 7.13 -10.77 0.76
CA PHE A 7 5.79 -11.34 0.68
C PHE A 7 5.38 -12.09 1.96
N LEU A 8 6.31 -12.77 2.61
CA LEU A 8 6.00 -13.61 3.78
C LEU A 8 5.85 -12.79 5.07
N PHE A 9 6.60 -11.69 5.21
CA PHE A 9 6.66 -10.93 6.47
C PHE A 9 6.19 -9.49 6.32
N VAL A 10 6.73 -8.75 5.35
CA VAL A 10 6.46 -7.30 5.23
C VAL A 10 5.04 -7.05 4.77
N VAL A 11 4.54 -7.80 3.79
CA VAL A 11 3.20 -7.61 3.23
C VAL A 11 2.10 -7.88 4.27
N PRO A 12 2.11 -9.02 5.00
CA PRO A 12 1.14 -9.26 6.07
C PRO A 12 1.25 -8.25 7.22
N LEU A 13 2.47 -7.90 7.63
CA LEU A 13 2.68 -6.93 8.71
C LEU A 13 2.19 -5.53 8.32
N ALA A 14 2.45 -5.10 7.09
CA ALA A 14 1.97 -3.83 6.54
C ALA A 14 0.44 -3.80 6.49
N TYR A 15 -0.18 -4.91 6.10
CA TYR A 15 -1.62 -5.04 6.09
C TYR A 15 -2.22 -4.95 7.50
N VAL A 16 -1.67 -5.66 8.48
CA VAL A 16 -2.10 -5.57 9.89
C VAL A 16 -1.96 -4.14 10.43
N ALA A 17 -0.82 -3.50 10.17
CA ALA A 17 -0.58 -2.11 10.57
C ALA A 17 -1.59 -1.13 9.92
N ALA A 18 -1.92 -1.36 8.64
CA ALA A 18 -2.92 -0.56 7.95
C ALA A 18 -4.32 -0.76 8.55
N CYS A 19 -4.71 -1.99 8.90
CA CYS A 19 -5.98 -2.27 9.59
C CYS A 19 -6.05 -1.58 10.96
N LEU A 20 -4.99 -1.65 11.77
CA LEU A 20 -4.91 -0.99 13.08
C LEU A 20 -5.06 0.53 12.93
N THR A 21 -4.35 1.12 11.97
CA THR A 21 -4.38 2.58 11.76
C THR A 21 -5.74 3.04 11.23
N ALA A 22 -6.38 2.25 10.36
CA ALA A 22 -7.73 2.52 9.88
C ALA A 22 -8.76 2.44 11.01
N ALA A 23 -8.67 1.43 11.88
CA ALA A 23 -9.52 1.31 13.06
C ALA A 23 -9.34 2.51 14.00
N PHE A 24 -8.09 2.93 14.20
CA PHE A 24 -7.78 4.12 15.00
C PHE A 24 -8.40 5.38 14.39
N ALA A 25 -8.17 5.63 13.10
CA ALA A 25 -8.72 6.79 12.40
C ALA A 25 -10.25 6.81 12.41
N MET A 26 -10.89 5.65 12.37
CA MET A 26 -12.34 5.52 12.38
C MET A 26 -12.95 5.71 13.79
N LEU A 27 -12.31 5.18 14.83
CA LEU A 27 -12.85 5.22 16.20
C LEU A 27 -12.47 6.50 16.95
N TRP A 28 -11.23 6.97 16.80
CA TRP A 28 -10.67 8.05 17.62
C TRP A 28 -11.54 9.31 17.71
N PRO A 29 -12.18 9.81 16.63
CA PRO A 29 -13.05 10.99 16.71
C PRO A 29 -14.27 10.83 17.62
N PHE A 30 -14.66 9.60 17.94
CA PHE A 30 -15.85 9.28 18.73
C PHE A 30 -15.52 8.82 20.16
N VAL A 31 -14.24 8.70 20.51
CA VAL A 31 -13.83 8.31 21.86
C VAL A 31 -13.70 9.56 22.73
N GLU A 32 -14.68 9.78 23.60
CA GLU A 32 -14.61 10.81 24.63
C GLU A 32 -13.88 10.28 25.87
N VAL A 33 -12.58 10.56 25.98
CA VAL A 33 -11.78 10.16 27.14
C VAL A 33 -11.83 11.25 28.20
N GLY A 34 -12.67 11.08 29.22
CA GLY A 34 -12.60 11.87 30.45
C GLY A 34 -11.32 11.57 31.23
N ARG A 35 -10.73 12.56 31.92
CA ARG A 35 -9.51 12.38 32.74
C ARG A 35 -9.64 11.25 33.78
N SER A 36 -10.82 11.08 34.36
CA SER A 36 -11.11 9.99 35.32
C SER A 36 -11.18 8.62 34.64
N SER A 37 -11.79 8.55 33.45
CA SER A 37 -11.93 7.31 32.67
C SER A 37 -10.59 6.84 32.09
N ALA A 38 -9.65 7.75 31.82
CA ALA A 38 -8.33 7.42 31.28
C ALA A 38 -7.48 6.54 32.21
N LEU A 39 -7.80 6.50 33.52
CA LEU A 39 -7.10 5.71 34.52
C LEU A 39 -7.91 4.49 34.98
N ASP A 40 -9.13 4.31 34.48
CA ASP A 40 -9.98 3.18 34.82
C ASP A 40 -9.57 1.94 33.99
N PRO A 41 -9.05 0.87 34.62
CA PRO A 41 -8.63 -0.33 33.91
C PRO A 41 -9.77 -1.04 33.18
N VAL A 42 -11.02 -0.90 33.65
CA VAL A 42 -12.19 -1.48 32.99
C VAL A 42 -12.45 -0.76 31.67
N PHE A 43 -12.48 0.58 31.70
CA PHE A 43 -12.61 1.40 30.50
C PHE A 43 -11.50 1.10 29.47
N ILE A 44 -10.24 0.99 29.92
CA ILE A 44 -9.11 0.65 29.04
C ILE A 44 -9.31 -0.73 28.41
N GLY A 45 -9.76 -1.72 29.20
CA GLY A 45 -10.05 -3.07 28.72
C GLY A 45 -11.15 -3.10 27.66
N GLU A 46 -12.26 -2.39 27.91
CA GLU A 46 -13.37 -2.27 26.95
C GLU A 46 -12.94 -1.55 25.68
N ALA A 47 -12.24 -0.42 25.80
CA ALA A 47 -11.72 0.33 24.66
C ALA A 47 -10.77 -0.51 23.80
N ALA A 48 -9.87 -1.27 24.43
CA ALA A 48 -8.97 -2.18 23.74
C ALA A 48 -9.74 -3.31 23.03
N PHE A 49 -10.78 -3.86 23.67
CA PHE A 49 -11.63 -4.89 23.07
C PHE A 49 -12.38 -4.37 21.83
N TYR A 50 -13.05 -3.22 21.94
CA TYR A 50 -13.77 -2.61 20.82
C TYR A 50 -12.82 -2.21 19.67
N PHE A 51 -11.65 -1.65 20.00
CA PHE A 51 -10.62 -1.36 19.01
C PHE A 51 -10.12 -2.62 18.28
N GLY A 52 -9.91 -3.71 19.02
CA GLY A 52 -9.53 -5.01 18.46
C GLY A 52 -10.61 -5.57 17.54
N ALA A 53 -11.87 -5.55 17.98
CA ALA A 53 -13.01 -5.98 17.18
C ALA A 53 -13.14 -5.17 15.88
N GLN A 54 -13.01 -3.83 15.96
CA GLN A 54 -13.04 -2.95 14.79
C GLN A 54 -11.89 -3.23 13.83
N THR A 55 -10.69 -3.49 14.35
CA THR A 55 -9.51 -3.85 13.55
C THR A 55 -9.75 -5.14 12.77
N ILE A 56 -10.30 -6.18 13.43
CA ILE A 56 -10.64 -7.45 12.80
C ILE A 56 -11.71 -7.26 11.72
N GLN A 57 -12.75 -6.48 12.01
CA GLN A 57 -13.82 -6.18 11.06
C GLN A 57 -13.28 -5.48 9.80
N ILE A 58 -12.47 -4.43 9.97
CA ILE A 58 -11.84 -3.72 8.84
C ILE A 58 -10.95 -4.68 8.05
N GLY A 59 -10.15 -5.51 8.73
CA GLY A 59 -9.35 -6.55 8.10
C GLY A 59 -10.22 -7.47 7.24
N ALA A 60 -11.21 -8.12 7.83
CA ALA A 60 -12.07 -9.06 7.11
C ALA A 60 -12.70 -8.47 5.85
N VAL A 61 -13.22 -7.23 5.93
CA VAL A 61 -13.85 -6.54 4.78
C VAL A 61 -12.82 -6.10 3.74
N ALA A 62 -11.67 -5.58 4.17
CA ALA A 62 -10.66 -5.05 3.26
C ALA A 62 -9.79 -6.13 2.61
N PHE A 63 -9.76 -7.36 3.15
CA PHE A 63 -8.81 -8.41 2.73
C PHE A 63 -8.90 -8.74 1.24
N VAL A 64 -10.10 -9.06 0.74
CA VAL A 64 -10.31 -9.43 -0.66
C VAL A 64 -9.96 -8.29 -1.64
N PRO A 65 -10.52 -7.07 -1.50
CA PRO A 65 -10.18 -5.97 -2.41
C PRO A 65 -8.69 -5.60 -2.33
N TRP A 66 -8.09 -5.63 -1.14
CA TRP A 66 -6.65 -5.43 -0.97
C TRP A 66 -5.83 -6.49 -1.70
N LEU A 67 -6.19 -7.78 -1.57
CA LEU A 67 -5.49 -8.88 -2.21
C LEU A 67 -5.53 -8.74 -3.73
N CYS A 68 -6.71 -8.45 -4.29
CA CYS A 68 -6.89 -8.18 -5.72
C CYS A 68 -6.03 -7.00 -6.19
N PHE A 69 -6.01 -5.89 -5.44
CA PHE A 69 -5.23 -4.71 -5.78
C PHE A 69 -3.71 -4.96 -5.68
N MET A 70 -3.26 -5.68 -4.66
CA MET A 70 -1.86 -6.07 -4.50
C MET A 70 -1.39 -6.94 -5.67
N LEU A 71 -2.18 -7.96 -6.04
CA LEU A 71 -1.89 -8.82 -7.19
C LEU A 71 -1.82 -8.02 -8.49
N ALA A 72 -2.76 -7.08 -8.71
CA ALA A 72 -2.75 -6.21 -9.87
C ALA A 72 -1.52 -5.30 -9.91
N THR A 73 -1.21 -4.61 -8.80
CA THR A 73 -0.06 -3.69 -8.74
C THR A 73 1.27 -4.42 -8.91
N GLU A 74 1.40 -5.65 -8.41
CA GLU A 74 2.58 -6.46 -8.64
C GLU A 74 2.67 -6.95 -10.11
N ALA A 75 1.55 -7.41 -10.69
CA ALA A 75 1.50 -7.88 -12.08
C ALA A 75 1.84 -6.76 -13.08
N PHE A 76 1.35 -5.55 -12.84
CA PHE A 76 1.58 -4.39 -13.73
C PHE A 76 2.85 -3.59 -13.35
N GLY A 77 3.45 -3.84 -12.19
CA GLY A 77 4.62 -3.11 -11.69
C GLY A 77 4.31 -1.66 -11.30
N LEU A 78 3.12 -1.40 -10.77
CA LEU A 78 2.62 -0.07 -10.47
C LEU A 78 2.98 0.33 -9.04
N SER A 79 4.06 1.11 -8.85
CA SER A 79 4.49 1.59 -7.53
C SER A 79 4.02 3.02 -7.19
N ALA A 80 3.18 3.62 -8.03
CA ALA A 80 2.79 5.02 -7.90
C ALA A 80 1.93 5.26 -6.63
N LEU A 81 2.35 6.23 -5.81
CA LEU A 81 1.61 6.67 -4.62
C LEU A 81 0.19 7.11 -4.97
N LEU A 82 0.04 7.90 -6.04
CA LEU A 82 -1.27 8.38 -6.50
C LEU A 82 -2.24 7.24 -6.82
N LEU A 83 -1.77 6.15 -7.41
CA LEU A 83 -2.61 4.98 -7.70
C LEU A 83 -3.16 4.36 -6.41
N HIS A 84 -2.32 4.23 -5.39
CA HIS A 84 -2.72 3.68 -4.11
C HIS A 84 -3.72 4.62 -3.41
N MET A 85 -3.47 5.93 -3.42
CA MET A 85 -4.39 6.92 -2.85
C MET A 85 -5.76 6.88 -3.52
N VAL A 86 -5.81 6.85 -4.85
CA VAL A 86 -7.06 6.71 -5.61
C VAL A 86 -7.75 5.39 -5.30
N ALA A 87 -7.02 4.28 -5.23
CA ALA A 87 -7.59 2.99 -4.87
C ALA A 87 -8.19 2.99 -3.45
N GLY A 88 -7.51 3.62 -2.48
CA GLY A 88 -8.03 3.80 -1.12
C GLY A 88 -9.31 4.64 -1.11
N LEU A 89 -9.33 5.75 -1.84
CA LEU A 89 -10.51 6.60 -1.95
C LEU A 89 -11.71 5.86 -2.59
N LEU A 90 -11.48 5.20 -3.73
CA LEU A 90 -12.50 4.40 -4.40
C LEU A 90 -13.00 3.25 -3.53
N GLY A 91 -12.10 2.62 -2.76
CA GLY A 91 -12.47 1.61 -1.77
C GLY A 91 -13.41 2.17 -0.70
N GLY A 92 -13.11 3.34 -0.14
CA GLY A 92 -13.98 4.00 0.83
C GLY A 92 -15.35 4.35 0.27
N ILE A 93 -15.40 4.86 -0.96
CA ILE A 93 -16.66 5.14 -1.68
C ILE A 93 -17.45 3.84 -1.92
N ALA A 94 -16.78 2.77 -2.36
CA ALA A 94 -17.41 1.49 -2.58
C ALA A 94 -18.03 0.94 -1.28
N VAL A 95 -17.31 1.00 -0.15
CA VAL A 95 -17.84 0.62 1.16
C VAL A 95 -19.08 1.42 1.52
N LEU A 96 -19.06 2.75 1.33
CA LEU A 96 -20.23 3.59 1.60
C LEU A 96 -21.44 3.16 0.77
N MET A 97 -21.25 2.92 -0.53
CA MET A 97 -22.32 2.51 -1.43
C MET A 97 -22.85 1.11 -1.12
N THR A 98 -21.98 0.14 -0.84
CA THR A 98 -22.38 -1.26 -0.64
C THR A 98 -22.94 -1.52 0.76
N ALA A 99 -22.40 -0.88 1.79
CA ALA A 99 -22.81 -1.12 3.17
C ALA A 99 -24.04 -0.29 3.57
N TYR A 100 -24.21 0.91 3.00
CA TYR A 100 -25.25 1.84 3.44
C TYR A 100 -26.30 2.16 2.36
N GLY A 101 -26.00 1.98 1.07
CA GLY A 101 -26.95 2.19 -0.02
C GLY A 101 -27.58 3.59 0.02
N SER A 102 -28.92 3.65 0.10
CA SER A 102 -29.68 4.90 0.22
C SER A 102 -29.69 5.51 1.63
N ASN A 103 -29.37 4.71 2.65
CA ASN A 103 -29.36 5.15 4.05
C ASN A 103 -27.94 5.55 4.48
N VAL A 104 -27.41 6.57 3.80
CA VAL A 104 -26.05 7.05 4.02
C VAL A 104 -25.92 7.59 5.45
N PRO A 105 -24.89 7.18 6.22
CA PRO A 105 -24.75 7.57 7.61
C PRO A 105 -24.42 9.07 7.72
N HIS A 106 -24.45 9.59 8.95
CA HIS A 106 -24.12 10.99 9.22
C HIS A 106 -22.75 11.39 8.62
N MET A 107 -22.60 12.66 8.22
CA MET A 107 -21.40 13.15 7.52
C MET A 107 -20.08 12.86 8.26
N SER A 108 -20.12 12.85 9.60
CA SER A 108 -18.97 12.49 10.43
C SER A 108 -18.52 11.04 10.24
N VAL A 109 -19.46 10.11 10.08
CA VAL A 109 -19.15 8.69 9.82
C VAL A 109 -18.62 8.49 8.41
N GLN A 110 -19.21 9.19 7.43
CA GLN A 110 -18.74 9.14 6.03
C GLN A 110 -17.28 9.63 5.92
N THR A 111 -16.98 10.78 6.52
CA THR A 111 -15.63 11.33 6.54
C THR A 111 -14.65 10.42 7.27
N ALA A 112 -15.05 9.80 8.40
CA ALA A 112 -14.23 8.82 9.10
C ALA A 112 -13.91 7.59 8.22
N ILE A 113 -14.88 7.07 7.45
CA ILE A 113 -14.67 5.96 6.52
C ILE A 113 -13.68 6.34 5.41
N LEU A 114 -13.82 7.54 4.82
CA LEU A 114 -12.91 8.01 3.77
C LEU A 114 -11.49 8.21 4.31
N VAL A 115 -11.34 8.84 5.48
CA VAL A 115 -10.06 9.06 6.14
C VAL A 115 -9.41 7.72 6.51
N ALA A 116 -10.16 6.77 7.06
CA ALA A 116 -9.68 5.43 7.37
C ALA A 116 -9.19 4.71 6.10
N SER A 117 -9.92 4.82 4.99
CA SER A 117 -9.56 4.17 3.71
C SER A 117 -8.30 4.78 3.08
N LEU A 118 -8.15 6.11 3.15
CA LEU A 118 -6.93 6.80 2.72
C LEU A 118 -5.73 6.43 3.60
N THR A 119 -5.92 6.42 4.92
CA THR A 119 -4.87 6.09 5.88
C THR A 119 -4.42 4.64 5.73
N PHE A 120 -5.36 3.71 5.57
CA PHE A 120 -5.08 2.31 5.23
C PHE A 120 -4.16 2.21 4.00
N SER A 121 -4.55 2.87 2.91
CA SER A 121 -3.80 2.84 1.67
C SER A 121 -2.40 3.46 1.81
N LEU A 122 -2.29 4.55 2.56
CA LEU A 122 -1.02 5.26 2.77
C LEU A 122 -0.05 4.42 3.59
N VAL A 123 -0.49 3.88 4.72
CA VAL A 123 0.33 3.04 5.60
C VAL A 123 0.80 1.80 4.86
N TYR A 124 -0.09 1.15 4.11
CA TYR A 124 0.29 0.01 3.27
C TYR A 124 1.31 0.40 2.20
N TRP A 125 1.12 1.52 1.50
CA TRP A 125 2.05 1.96 0.46
C TRP A 125 3.44 2.26 1.04
N ILE A 126 3.52 2.93 2.20
CA ILE A 126 4.78 3.25 2.88
C ILE A 126 5.54 1.97 3.23
N LEU A 127 4.85 0.99 3.81
CA LEU A 127 5.49 -0.23 4.34
C LEU A 127 5.80 -1.27 3.26
N ALA A 128 4.94 -1.41 2.24
CA ALA A 128 5.04 -2.49 1.25
C ALA A 128 5.07 -2.00 -0.21
N GLY A 129 4.38 -0.89 -0.52
CA GLY A 129 4.10 -0.42 -1.89
C GLY A 129 5.25 0.26 -2.62
N HIS A 130 6.22 0.88 -1.93
CA HIS A 130 7.37 1.57 -2.54
C HIS A 130 8.28 0.68 -3.42
N GLY A 131 8.02 -0.63 -3.44
CA GLY A 131 8.82 -1.63 -4.12
C GLY A 131 8.17 -2.49 -5.17
N ALA A 132 6.90 -2.27 -5.47
CA ALA A 132 6.22 -2.98 -6.54
C ALA A 132 7.00 -2.81 -7.87
N GLY A 133 7.16 -3.88 -8.64
CA GLY A 133 7.80 -3.86 -9.96
C GLY A 133 9.34 -3.79 -10.00
N ARG A 134 10.04 -3.66 -8.87
CA ARG A 134 11.52 -3.62 -8.84
C ARG A 134 12.19 -4.87 -9.41
N TRP A 135 11.50 -6.00 -9.39
CA TRP A 135 11.98 -7.27 -9.97
C TRP A 135 12.12 -7.23 -11.49
N ARG A 136 11.27 -6.45 -12.21
CA ARG A 136 11.38 -6.26 -13.67
C ARG A 136 12.62 -5.46 -14.06
N ASN A 137 13.04 -4.50 -13.23
CA ASN A 137 14.22 -3.69 -13.49
C ASN A 137 15.53 -4.45 -13.23
N GLY A 138 15.51 -5.46 -12.36
CA GLY A 138 16.66 -6.32 -12.08
C GLY A 138 17.06 -7.25 -13.23
N LEU A 139 16.12 -7.62 -14.09
CA LEU A 139 16.38 -8.42 -15.31
C LEU A 139 17.05 -7.60 -16.44
N SER A 140 17.10 -6.27 -16.30
CA SER A 140 17.63 -5.34 -17.31
C SER A 140 19.11 -4.96 -17.14
N GLY A 141 19.91 -5.66 -16.33
CA GLY A 141 21.37 -5.45 -16.24
C GLY A 141 22.15 -6.77 -16.33
N PRO A 142 23.41 -6.84 -16.84
CA PRO A 142 24.38 -5.78 -17.18
C PRO A 142 24.68 -5.60 -18.70
N SER A 143 23.97 -6.29 -19.60
CA SER A 143 24.37 -6.39 -21.02
C SER A 143 24.41 -5.04 -21.77
N ARG A 144 23.55 -4.07 -21.39
CA ARG A 144 23.54 -2.74 -22.02
C ARG A 144 24.77 -1.89 -21.68
N LYS A 145 25.31 -1.99 -20.46
CA LYS A 145 26.56 -1.30 -20.08
C LYS A 145 27.81 -1.98 -20.66
N ALA A 146 27.74 -3.27 -20.99
CA ALA A 146 28.80 -3.98 -21.69
C ALA A 146 28.83 -3.68 -23.20
N ALA A 147 27.65 -3.49 -23.81
CA ALA A 147 27.53 -3.09 -25.22
C ALA A 147 28.02 -1.65 -25.48
N GLU A 148 27.81 -0.75 -24.52
CA GLU A 148 28.24 0.66 -24.62
C GLU A 148 29.73 0.88 -24.31
N ARG A 149 30.41 -0.14 -23.74
CA ARG A 149 31.87 -0.15 -23.52
C ARG A 149 32.66 -0.82 -24.65
N ARG A 150 32.05 -1.17 -25.78
CA ARG A 150 32.85 -1.49 -26.97
C ARG A 150 33.41 -0.17 -27.51
N PRO A 151 34.74 0.03 -27.49
CA PRO A 151 35.32 1.17 -28.18
C PRO A 151 34.90 1.09 -29.65
N ALA A 152 34.47 2.22 -30.20
CA ALA A 152 34.17 2.33 -31.63
C ALA A 152 35.39 1.78 -32.42
N PRO A 153 35.19 0.95 -33.46
CA PRO A 153 36.30 0.52 -34.29
C PRO A 153 37.01 1.77 -34.81
N SER A 154 38.26 1.93 -34.40
CA SER A 154 39.14 3.01 -34.86
C SER A 154 39.17 2.97 -36.38
N ALA A 155 38.81 4.09 -37.01
CA ALA A 155 38.68 4.25 -38.45
C ALA A 155 40.04 4.29 -39.18
N GLU A 156 40.99 3.45 -38.78
CA GLU A 156 42.41 3.60 -39.12
C GLU A 156 42.97 2.50 -40.02
N THR A 157 42.14 1.77 -40.78
CA THR A 157 42.64 0.66 -41.61
C THR A 157 41.98 0.56 -42.99
N ARG A 158 41.79 1.71 -43.67
CA ARG A 158 41.24 1.71 -45.05
C ARG A 158 41.94 2.69 -46.00
N GLN A 159 43.24 2.92 -45.81
CA GLN A 159 44.01 3.83 -46.68
C GLN A 159 45.23 3.18 -47.37
N SER A 160 45.44 1.86 -47.26
CA SER A 160 46.61 1.19 -47.87
C SER A 160 46.36 0.44 -49.19
N ASP A 161 45.13 0.35 -49.72
CA ASP A 161 44.82 -0.51 -50.88
C ASP A 161 44.63 0.24 -52.23
N LEU A 162 45.17 1.45 -52.39
CA LEU A 162 45.04 2.22 -53.64
C LEU A 162 46.37 2.57 -54.33
N GLY A 163 47.44 1.80 -54.10
CA GLY A 163 48.66 1.99 -54.86
C GLY A 163 49.43 0.70 -55.06
N HIS A 164 49.20 0.03 -56.19
CA HIS A 164 50.23 -0.50 -57.10
C HIS A 164 49.62 -1.02 -58.39
#